data_AF-A0A3M2VT87-F1
#
_entry.id   AF-A0A3M2VT87-F1
#
_cell.length_a   1.000
_cell.length_b   1.000
_cell.length_c   1.000
_cell.angle_alpha   90.00
_cell.angle_beta   90.00
_cell.angle_gamma   90.00
#
_symmetry.space_group_name_H-M   'P 1'
#
loop_
_entity.id
_entity.type
_entity.pdbx_description
1 polymer ?
#
loop_
_entity_poly.entity_id
_entity_poly.type
_entity_poly.pdbx_seq_one_letter_code
_entity_poly.pdbx_strand_id
1 'polypeptide(L)' 'MNMENTSISSISSQKTKSKKQQISVTIQPELLIKLDKLASALGQSRASMINIAIYNVIENGLEINKTNQLGS' A
#
# COMPACT_ATOMS: atom_id res chain seq x y z
N MET A 1 33.31 -32.21 -31.83
CA MET A 1 31.91 -32.58 -31.51
C MET A 1 31.87 -32.96 -30.04
N ASN A 2 31.32 -32.09 -29.20
CA ASN A 2 30.96 -32.44 -27.82
C ASN A 2 29.54 -31.94 -27.63
N MET A 3 28.65 -32.89 -27.43
CA MET A 3 27.23 -32.72 -27.17
C MET A 3 27.04 -33.08 -25.72
N GLU A 4 26.50 -32.18 -24.90
CA GLU A 4 25.58 -32.55 -23.81
C GLU A 4 24.94 -31.32 -23.17
N ASN A 5 23.62 -31.38 -23.14
CA ASN A 5 22.66 -30.52 -22.48
C ASN A 5 23.15 -30.02 -21.11
N THR A 6 23.26 -28.70 -20.95
CA THR A 6 23.00 -28.11 -19.64
C THR A 6 21.62 -27.49 -19.70
N SER A 7 20.71 -28.23 -19.07
CA SER A 7 19.42 -27.82 -18.53
C SER A 7 19.06 -26.37 -18.77
N ILE A 8 17.95 -26.20 -19.48
CA ILE A 8 17.02 -25.09 -19.28
C ILE A 8 16.80 -25.01 -17.76
N SER A 9 17.64 -24.21 -17.10
CA SER A 9 17.42 -23.84 -15.72
C SER A 9 16.14 -23.04 -15.79
N SER A 10 15.10 -23.71 -15.36
CA SER A 10 13.80 -23.16 -15.07
C SER A 10 14.09 -21.86 -14.36
N ILE A 11 13.85 -20.74 -15.03
CA ILE A 11 13.73 -19.44 -14.37
C ILE A 11 12.46 -19.58 -13.54
N SER A 12 12.62 -20.29 -12.44
CA SER A 12 11.79 -20.24 -11.26
C SER A 12 11.90 -18.79 -10.81
N SER A 13 11.09 -17.93 -11.43
CA SER A 13 10.54 -16.76 -10.76
C SER A 13 9.67 -17.28 -9.62
N GLN A 14 10.32 -17.87 -8.61
CA GLN A 14 9.89 -17.76 -7.24
C GLN A 14 10.05 -16.29 -6.88
N LYS A 15 9.13 -15.47 -7.40
CA LYS A 15 8.68 -14.27 -6.75
C LYS A 15 8.16 -14.78 -5.41
N THR A 16 9.02 -14.79 -4.40
CA THR A 16 8.60 -14.99 -3.03
C THR A 16 7.47 -14.00 -2.85
N LYS A 17 6.22 -14.50 -2.76
CA LYS A 17 5.08 -13.66 -2.38
C LYS A 17 5.47 -13.17 -1.00
N SER A 18 6.04 -11.97 -0.93
CA SER A 18 6.35 -11.31 0.33
C SER A 18 5.07 -11.35 1.13
N LYS A 19 5.11 -12.06 2.26
CA LYS A 19 3.91 -12.27 3.08
C LYS A 19 3.41 -10.88 3.47
N LYS A 20 2.14 -10.59 3.19
CA LYS A 20 1.50 -9.35 3.63
C LYS A 20 1.65 -9.27 5.15
N GLN A 21 2.16 -8.15 5.65
CA GLN A 21 2.31 -7.93 7.09
C GLN A 21 1.04 -7.29 7.64
N GLN A 22 0.53 -7.84 8.74
CA GLN A 22 -0.57 -7.23 9.48
C GLN A 22 0.00 -6.13 10.37
N ILE A 23 -0.62 -4.95 10.36
CA ILE A 23 -0.29 -3.84 11.25
C ILE A 23 -1.52 -3.46 12.05
N SER A 24 -1.30 -2.96 13.27
CA SER A 24 -2.34 -2.31 14.08
C SER A 24 -2.07 -0.82 14.08
N VAL A 25 -3.10 -0.02 13.80
CA VAL A 25 -3.01 1.45 13.77
C VAL A 25 -4.18 2.03 14.55
N THR A 26 -3.91 3.08 15.33
CA THR A 26 -4.94 3.82 16.06
C THR A 26 -5.42 4.98 15.20
N ILE A 27 -6.74 5.05 14.98
CA ILE A 27 -7.38 6.07 14.14
C ILE A 27 -8.53 6.68 14.94
N GLN A 28 -8.70 8.00 14.82
CA GLN A 28 -9.84 8.69 15.45
C GLN A 28 -11.17 8.15 14.88
N PRO A 29 -12.18 7.89 15.72
CA PRO A 29 -13.46 7.31 15.25
C PRO A 29 -14.13 8.14 14.15
N GLU A 30 -14.05 9.46 14.23
CA GLU A 30 -14.64 10.36 13.23
C GLU A 30 -13.98 10.23 11.86
N LEU A 31 -12.65 10.06 11.83
CA LEU A 31 -11.90 9.83 10.60
C LEU A 31 -12.24 8.46 10.00
N LEU A 32 -12.41 7.45 10.85
CA LEU A 32 -12.80 6.11 10.43
C LEU A 32 -14.19 6.10 9.77
N ILE A 33 -15.16 6.85 10.32
CA ILE A 33 -16.50 6.99 9.73
C ILE A 33 -16.43 7.65 8.34
N LYS A 34 -15.61 8.69 8.19
CA LYS A 34 -15.41 9.36 6.89
C LYS A 34 -14.78 8.41 5.86
N LEU A 35 -13.78 7.63 6.29
CA LEU A 35 -13.13 6.62 5.47
C LEU A 35 -14.13 5.55 4.99
N ASP A 36 -14.99 5.06 5.88
CA ASP A 36 -15.98 4.04 5.54
C ASP A 36 -17.01 4.55 4.53
N LYS A 37 -17.50 5.77 4.71
CA LYS A 37 -18.41 6.41 3.74
C LYS A 37 -17.77 6.52 2.36
N LEU A 38 -16.51 6.96 2.31
CA LEU A 38 -15.76 7.08 1.05
C LEU A 38 -15.52 5.71 0.41
N ALA A 39 -15.13 4.71 1.20
CA ALA A 39 -14.91 3.35 0.72
C ALA A 39 -16.21 2.74 0.15
N SER A 40 -17.35 2.91 0.84
CA SER A 40 -18.65 2.48 0.34
C SER A 40 -19.05 3.17 -0.95
N ALA A 41 -18.84 4.49 -1.06
CA ALA A 41 -19.16 5.25 -2.27
C ALA A 41 -18.33 4.78 -3.49
N LEU A 42 -17.11 4.29 -3.26
CA LEU A 42 -16.20 3.80 -4.30
C LEU A 42 -16.28 2.28 -4.51
N GLY A 43 -17.16 1.56 -3.79
CA GLY A 43 -17.24 0.11 -3.84
C GLY A 43 -15.97 -0.61 -3.34
N GLN A 44 -15.16 0.06 -2.51
CA GLN A 44 -13.91 -0.45 -1.98
C GLN A 44 -14.05 -0.90 -0.54
N SER A 45 -13.16 -1.80 -0.11
CA SER A 45 -13.03 -2.12 1.31
C SER A 45 -12.27 -1.03 2.05
N ARG A 46 -12.51 -0.89 3.36
CA ARG A 46 -11.74 -0.02 4.25
C ARG A 46 -10.23 -0.26 4.12
N ALA A 47 -9.81 -1.52 4.12
CA ALA A 47 -8.41 -1.90 4.00
C ALA A 47 -7.82 -1.52 2.64
N SER A 48 -8.58 -1.68 1.55
CA SER A 48 -8.17 -1.22 0.21
C SER A 48 -7.93 0.28 0.21
N MET A 49 -8.86 1.05 0.79
CA MET A 49 -8.76 2.51 0.81
C MET A 49 -7.56 2.99 1.64
N ILE A 50 -7.29 2.35 2.78
CA ILE A 50 -6.08 2.61 3.59
C ILE A 50 -4.82 2.32 2.78
N ASN A 51 -4.76 1.17 2.11
CA ASN A 51 -3.59 0.80 1.31
C ASN A 51 -3.35 1.77 0.14
N ILE A 52 -4.42 2.19 -0.54
CA ILE A 52 -4.34 3.18 -1.62
C ILE A 52 -3.84 4.52 -1.09
N ALA A 53 -4.38 4.98 0.04
CA ALA A 53 -3.93 6.24 0.66
C ALA A 53 -2.44 6.18 1.04
N ILE A 54 -2.00 5.09 1.68
CA ILE A 54 -0.59 4.87 2.05
C ILE A 54 0.28 4.84 0.79
N TYR A 55 -0.11 4.08 -0.23
CA TYR A 55 0.62 3.97 -1.48
C TYR A 55 0.76 5.34 -2.18
N ASN A 56 -0.34 6.08 -2.29
CA ASN A 56 -0.35 7.40 -2.92
C ASN A 56 0.58 8.38 -2.20
N VAL A 57 0.60 8.34 -0.87
CA VAL A 57 1.47 9.18 -0.04
C VAL A 57 2.95 8.81 -0.19
N ILE A 58 3.27 7.53 -0.31
CA ILE A 58 4.65 7.06 -0.49
C ILE A 58 5.17 7.41 -1.89
N GLU A 59 4.37 7.15 -2.92
CA GLU A 59 4.82 7.29 -4.32
C GLU A 59 4.79 8.74 -4.81
N ASN A 60 3.75 9.51 -4.44
CA ASN A 60 3.57 10.87 -4.92
C ASN A 60 4.03 11.92 -3.89
N GLY A 61 4.48 11.47 -2.72
CA GLY A 61 4.84 12.33 -1.60
C GLY A 61 3.62 12.84 -0.83
N LEU A 62 3.91 13.47 0.31
CA LEU A 62 2.92 14.16 1.14
C LEU A 62 3.22 15.66 1.09
N GLU A 63 2.36 16.44 0.44
CA GLU A 63 2.35 17.88 0.66
C GLU A 63 1.71 18.14 2.02
N ILE A 64 2.51 18.00 3.08
CA ILE A 64 2.13 18.50 4.39
C ILE A 64 2.18 20.02 4.30
N ASN A 65 1.07 20.63 3.87
CA ASN A 65 0.85 22.05 4.08
C ASN A 65 0.88 22.27 5.59
N LYS A 66 2.06 22.61 6.12
CA LYS A 66 2.21 23.10 7.49
C LYS A 66 1.51 24.46 7.52
N THR A 67 0.21 24.47 7.73
CA THR A 67 -0.44 25.65 8.32
C THR A 67 -0.08 25.71 9.80
N ASN A 68 1.22 25.82 10.08
CA ASN A 68 1.70 26.48 11.27
C ASN A 68 1.48 27.98 11.02
N GLN A 69 0.28 28.48 11.29
CA GLN A 69 0.19 29.87 11.73
C GLN A 69 0.34 29.85 13.25
N LEU A 70 1.61 29.81 13.68
CA LEU A 70 1.97 30.43 14.96
C LEU A 70 1.76 31.94 14.80
N GLY A 71 1.10 32.54 15.78
CA GLY A 71 1.26 33.96 16.09
C GLY A 71 0.20 34.89 15.51
N SER A 72 -0.86 35.10 16.29
CA SER A 72 -1.08 36.40 16.96
C SER A 72 -1.79 36.14 18.28
#